data_AF-A0A1Q7VIY8-F1
#
_entry.id   AF-A0A1Q7VIY8-F1
#
_cell.length_a   1.000
_cell.length_b   1.000
_cell.length_c   1.000
_cell.angle_alpha   90.00
_cell.angle_beta   90.00
_cell.angle_gamma   90.00
#
_symmetry.space_group_name_H-M   'P 1'
#
loop_
_entity.id
_entity.type
_entity.pdbx_description
1 polymer ?
#
loop_
_entity_poly.entity_id
_entity_poly.type
_entity_poly.pdbx_seq_one_letter_code
_entity_poly.pdbx_strand_id
1 'polypeptide(L)'
;MRQFSEETLTEAVLARLTNVDNPRFKQIMTSLVKHLHGFAREVQLTEEEWFEGIKFLTAVGQKCDGKRQEFILLSDVLGLSMMVVAMNHRTAPGATEATVLGPFFAHGAPEFEYGGDFTKKATMTGEPTWVTGRVLSVDGKPIPGATLDIWQAKADGIYDIQDPDAEFELRGRVRTNAEGRYAFKSYKPKFYSVPDDGPVGDLLRATGDHKMRPAHMHAIVSAPGYQQVITHVFVEGDPYLDADAVFAVKDSLVGKYHKVDSPEEAKKLGMPCPFLRLDWDFRLAPAGGSKARATIAASDAVA
;
A
#
# COMPACT_ATOMS: atom_id res chain seq x y z
N MET A 1 -42.41 -13.71 -8.07
CA MET A 1 -42.56 -13.82 -9.54
C MET A 1 -41.99 -15.15 -10.00
N ARG A 2 -42.60 -15.80 -11.01
CA ARG A 2 -42.17 -17.12 -11.54
C ARG A 2 -41.62 -17.06 -12.98
N GLN A 3 -41.76 -15.92 -13.67
CA GLN A 3 -41.15 -15.64 -14.97
C GLN A 3 -40.26 -14.42 -14.82
N PHE A 4 -39.01 -14.50 -15.29
CA PHE A 4 -38.05 -13.41 -15.32
C PHE A 4 -37.58 -13.21 -16.76
N SER A 5 -37.32 -11.96 -17.09
CA SER A 5 -36.65 -11.49 -18.32
C SER A 5 -35.39 -10.74 -17.92
N GLU A 6 -34.54 -10.42 -18.90
CA GLU A 6 -33.37 -9.56 -18.71
C GLU A 6 -33.73 -8.25 -17.98
N GLU A 7 -34.86 -7.63 -18.34
CA GLU A 7 -35.32 -6.36 -17.78
C GLU A 7 -35.84 -6.50 -16.33
N THR A 8 -36.44 -7.65 -15.98
CA THR A 8 -37.13 -7.84 -14.69
C THR A 8 -36.31 -8.61 -13.65
N LEU A 9 -35.23 -9.29 -14.06
CA LEU A 9 -34.42 -10.11 -13.16
C LEU A 9 -33.73 -9.27 -12.07
N THR A 10 -33.22 -8.09 -12.41
CA THR A 10 -32.55 -7.21 -11.44
C THR A 10 -33.48 -6.83 -10.30
N GLU A 11 -34.71 -6.41 -10.61
CA GLU A 11 -35.71 -6.05 -9.60
C GLU A 11 -36.07 -7.26 -8.71
N ALA A 12 -36.18 -8.44 -9.31
CA ALA A 12 -36.46 -9.67 -8.58
C ALA A 12 -35.34 -10.06 -7.59
N VAL A 13 -34.07 -9.86 -7.97
CA VAL A 13 -32.93 -10.07 -7.06
C VAL A 13 -32.95 -9.03 -5.93
N LEU A 14 -33.17 -7.77 -6.26
CA LEU A 14 -33.23 -6.68 -5.26
C LEU A 14 -34.39 -6.86 -4.27
N ALA A 15 -35.52 -7.42 -4.70
CA ALA A 15 -36.65 -7.72 -3.82
C ALA A 15 -36.27 -8.68 -2.66
N ARG A 16 -35.24 -9.53 -2.83
CA ARG A 16 -34.74 -10.41 -1.76
C ARG A 16 -34.03 -9.64 -0.64
N LEU A 17 -33.58 -8.40 -0.91
CA LEU A 17 -32.91 -7.55 0.08
C LEU A 17 -33.90 -6.72 0.91
N THR A 18 -35.21 -6.85 0.68
CA THR A 18 -36.24 -6.01 1.33
C THR A 18 -36.21 -6.13 2.85
N ASN A 19 -36.09 -7.35 3.37
CA ASN A 19 -36.17 -7.66 4.81
C ASN A 19 -34.78 -7.76 5.49
N VAL A 20 -33.73 -7.22 4.87
CA VAL A 20 -32.41 -7.17 5.48
C VAL A 20 -32.39 -6.10 6.57
N ASP A 21 -32.12 -6.52 7.81
CA ASP A 21 -32.13 -5.63 8.99
C ASP A 21 -31.00 -4.61 8.99
N ASN A 22 -29.80 -4.98 8.52
CA ASN A 22 -28.67 -4.06 8.47
C ASN A 22 -28.79 -3.10 7.28
N PRO A 23 -29.09 -1.79 7.51
CA PRO A 23 -29.36 -0.86 6.42
C PRO A 23 -28.12 -0.59 5.55
N ARG A 24 -26.92 -0.64 6.13
CA ARG A 24 -25.67 -0.43 5.38
C ARG A 24 -25.33 -1.62 4.50
N PHE A 25 -25.50 -2.84 5.01
CA PHE A 25 -25.33 -4.06 4.21
C PHE A 25 -26.32 -4.10 3.04
N LYS A 26 -27.60 -3.77 3.31
CA LYS A 26 -28.63 -3.65 2.27
C LYS A 26 -28.24 -2.64 1.19
N GLN A 27 -27.74 -1.46 1.58
CA GLN A 27 -27.29 -0.43 0.64
C GLN A 27 -26.15 -0.94 -0.26
N ILE A 28 -25.12 -1.58 0.33
CA ILE A 28 -23.96 -2.11 -0.41
C ILE A 28 -24.41 -3.18 -1.42
N MET A 29 -25.16 -4.19 -0.95
CA MET A 29 -25.59 -5.30 -1.82
C MET A 29 -26.54 -4.85 -2.92
N THR A 30 -27.41 -3.87 -2.63
CA THR A 30 -28.29 -3.27 -3.66
C THR A 30 -27.48 -2.61 -4.77
N SER A 31 -26.45 -1.84 -4.41
CA SER A 31 -25.58 -1.18 -5.40
C SER A 31 -24.80 -2.21 -6.20
N LEU A 32 -24.18 -3.19 -5.54
CA LEU A 32 -23.39 -4.23 -6.18
C LEU A 32 -24.20 -5.00 -7.23
N VAL A 33 -25.39 -5.47 -6.89
CA VAL A 33 -26.27 -6.20 -7.81
C VAL A 33 -26.62 -5.34 -9.03
N LYS A 34 -26.96 -4.06 -8.81
CA LYS A 34 -27.30 -3.14 -9.91
C LYS A 34 -26.13 -2.95 -10.89
N HIS A 35 -24.92 -2.72 -10.38
CA HIS A 35 -23.74 -2.53 -11.22
C HIS A 35 -23.30 -3.84 -11.92
N LEU A 36 -23.40 -4.98 -11.23
CA LEU A 36 -23.05 -6.28 -11.82
C LEU A 36 -24.00 -6.67 -12.97
N HIS A 37 -25.31 -6.54 -12.77
CA HIS A 37 -26.29 -6.76 -13.84
C HIS A 37 -26.23 -5.68 -14.92
N GLY A 38 -25.83 -4.46 -14.56
CA GLY A 38 -25.55 -3.38 -15.52
C GLY A 38 -24.41 -3.77 -16.46
N PHE A 39 -23.26 -4.16 -15.90
CA PHE A 39 -22.09 -4.64 -16.64
C PHE A 39 -22.43 -5.77 -17.59
N ALA A 40 -23.12 -6.82 -17.11
CA ALA A 40 -23.45 -7.98 -17.93
C ALA A 40 -24.31 -7.61 -19.16
N ARG A 41 -25.25 -6.67 -19.01
CA ARG A 41 -26.08 -6.18 -20.11
C ARG A 41 -25.32 -5.25 -21.05
N GLU A 42 -24.50 -4.36 -20.49
CA GLU A 42 -23.70 -3.40 -21.26
C GLU A 42 -22.78 -4.10 -22.25
N VAL A 43 -22.10 -5.17 -21.82
CA VAL A 43 -21.18 -5.94 -22.67
C VAL A 43 -21.83 -7.12 -23.39
N GLN A 44 -23.12 -7.37 -23.15
CA GLN A 44 -23.83 -8.57 -23.64
C GLN A 44 -23.08 -9.86 -23.30
N LEU A 45 -22.71 -10.02 -22.04
CA LEU A 45 -21.85 -11.10 -21.55
C LEU A 45 -22.40 -12.47 -21.96
N THR A 46 -21.61 -13.25 -22.69
CA THR A 46 -21.98 -14.60 -23.14
C THR A 46 -21.81 -15.64 -22.02
N GLU A 47 -22.42 -16.81 -22.19
CA GLU A 47 -22.27 -17.92 -21.23
C GLU A 47 -20.81 -18.40 -21.14
N GLU A 48 -20.10 -18.44 -22.27
CA GLU A 48 -18.70 -18.83 -22.34
C GLU A 48 -17.80 -17.84 -21.57
N GLU A 49 -17.94 -16.54 -21.84
CA GLU A 49 -17.21 -15.49 -21.11
C GLU A 49 -17.54 -15.47 -19.62
N TRP A 50 -18.82 -15.71 -19.27
CA TRP A 50 -19.22 -15.85 -17.88
C TRP A 50 -18.53 -17.03 -17.19
N PHE A 51 -18.48 -18.21 -17.83
CA PHE A 51 -17.78 -19.37 -17.29
C PHE A 51 -16.26 -19.12 -17.15
N GLU A 52 -15.63 -18.40 -18.08
CA GLU A 52 -14.24 -17.98 -17.94
C GLU A 52 -14.03 -17.03 -16.75
N GLY A 53 -14.92 -16.05 -16.55
CA GLY A 53 -14.91 -15.20 -15.36
C GLY A 53 -15.05 -15.97 -14.05
N ILE A 54 -15.90 -17.00 -14.01
CA ILE A 54 -16.05 -17.89 -12.84
C ILE A 54 -14.78 -18.69 -12.59
N LYS A 55 -14.16 -19.26 -13.64
CA LYS A 55 -12.87 -19.98 -13.52
C LYS A 55 -11.78 -19.06 -12.99
N PHE A 56 -11.70 -17.83 -13.51
CA PHE A 56 -10.75 -16.82 -13.07
C PHE A 56 -10.90 -16.50 -11.58
N LEU A 57 -12.11 -16.12 -11.13
CA LEU A 57 -12.35 -15.80 -9.71
C LEU A 57 -12.12 -17.00 -8.79
N THR A 58 -12.42 -18.22 -9.26
CA THR A 58 -12.12 -19.46 -8.53
C THR A 58 -10.61 -19.64 -8.36
N ALA A 59 -9.83 -19.46 -9.43
CA ALA A 59 -8.38 -19.54 -9.40
C ALA A 59 -7.76 -18.47 -8.49
N VAL A 60 -8.31 -17.24 -8.49
CA VAL A 60 -7.88 -16.16 -7.58
C VAL A 60 -8.05 -16.61 -6.12
N GLY A 61 -9.21 -17.16 -5.78
CA GLY A 61 -9.45 -17.71 -4.43
C GLY A 61 -8.49 -18.84 -4.07
N GLN A 62 -8.21 -19.76 -4.99
CA GLN A 62 -7.31 -20.90 -4.75
C GLN A 62 -5.83 -20.51 -4.64
N LYS A 63 -5.44 -19.37 -5.21
CA LYS A 63 -4.08 -18.82 -5.10
C LYS A 63 -3.85 -18.08 -3.78
N CYS A 64 -4.92 -17.76 -3.03
CA CYS A 64 -4.80 -17.14 -1.72
C CYS A 64 -4.36 -18.17 -0.66
N ASP A 65 -3.40 -17.79 0.19
CA ASP A 65 -2.95 -18.57 1.35
C ASP A 65 -2.60 -17.64 2.53
N GLY A 66 -1.90 -18.15 3.56
CA GLY A 66 -1.52 -17.36 4.73
C GLY A 66 -0.56 -16.20 4.45
N LYS A 67 0.16 -16.24 3.31
CA LYS A 67 1.14 -15.24 2.88
C LYS A 67 0.74 -14.49 1.61
N ARG A 68 -0.09 -15.09 0.77
CA ARG A 68 -0.54 -14.56 -0.53
C ARG A 68 -2.01 -14.19 -0.48
N GLN A 69 -2.33 -12.93 -0.78
CA GLN A 69 -3.71 -12.44 -0.92
C GLN A 69 -4.00 -12.01 -2.37
N GLU A 70 -4.32 -12.98 -3.23
CA GLU A 70 -4.57 -12.74 -4.66
C GLU A 70 -5.82 -11.88 -4.90
N PHE A 71 -6.83 -11.93 -4.03
CA PHE A 71 -7.98 -11.02 -4.13
C PHE A 71 -7.61 -9.56 -3.83
N ILE A 72 -6.67 -9.32 -2.92
CA ILE A 72 -6.14 -7.97 -2.68
C ILE A 72 -5.36 -7.51 -3.92
N LEU A 73 -4.50 -8.37 -4.47
CA LEU A 73 -3.78 -8.06 -5.70
C LEU A 73 -4.71 -7.77 -6.88
N LEU A 74 -5.80 -8.53 -7.04
CA LEU A 74 -6.83 -8.25 -8.04
C LEU A 74 -7.47 -6.87 -7.82
N SER A 75 -7.80 -6.52 -6.57
CA SER A 75 -8.30 -5.20 -6.20
C SER A 75 -7.29 -4.09 -6.50
N ASP A 76 -6.00 -4.35 -6.32
CA ASP A 76 -4.92 -3.41 -6.57
C ASP A 76 -4.77 -3.11 -8.07
N VAL A 77 -4.67 -4.14 -8.92
CA VAL A 77 -4.48 -3.97 -10.37
C VAL A 77 -5.74 -3.46 -11.10
N LEU A 78 -6.93 -3.65 -10.50
CA LEU A 78 -8.17 -3.04 -11.00
C LEU A 78 -8.40 -1.63 -10.42
N GLY A 79 -7.47 -1.11 -9.61
CA GLY A 79 -7.54 0.23 -9.02
C GLY A 79 -8.59 0.41 -7.91
N LEU A 80 -9.30 -0.65 -7.53
CA LEU A 80 -10.32 -0.60 -6.47
C LEU A 80 -9.71 -0.23 -5.11
N SER A 81 -8.52 -0.77 -4.79
CA SER A 81 -7.82 -0.45 -3.55
C SER A 81 -7.51 1.05 -3.44
N MET A 82 -7.00 1.65 -4.51
CA MET A 82 -6.74 3.09 -4.58
C MET A 82 -8.01 3.93 -4.57
N MET A 83 -9.09 3.47 -5.19
CA MET A 83 -10.39 4.12 -5.11
C MET A 83 -10.92 4.15 -3.67
N VAL A 84 -10.79 3.04 -2.94
CA VAL A 84 -11.16 2.96 -1.52
C VAL A 84 -10.29 3.91 -0.67
N VAL A 85 -8.99 3.98 -0.93
CA VAL A 85 -8.09 4.94 -0.27
C VAL A 85 -8.54 6.38 -0.54
N ALA A 86 -8.78 6.75 -1.80
CA ALA A 86 -9.19 8.10 -2.18
C ALA A 86 -10.52 8.54 -1.53
N MET A 87 -11.46 7.62 -1.33
CA MET A 87 -12.74 7.92 -0.66
C MET A 87 -12.62 8.08 0.85
N ASN A 88 -11.75 7.30 1.51
CA ASN A 88 -11.73 7.18 2.97
C ASN A 88 -10.57 7.94 3.63
N HIS A 89 -9.51 8.22 2.89
CA HIS A 89 -8.31 8.92 3.35
C HIS A 89 -8.16 10.26 2.63
N ARG A 90 -9.26 11.02 2.53
CA ARG A 90 -9.18 12.42 2.12
C ARG A 90 -8.33 13.16 3.14
N THR A 91 -7.14 13.58 2.73
CA THR A 91 -6.21 14.30 3.58
C THR A 91 -6.57 15.77 3.57
N ALA A 92 -6.47 16.42 4.73
CA ALA A 92 -6.57 17.86 4.80
C ALA A 92 -5.46 18.48 3.93
N PRO A 93 -5.69 19.64 3.29
CA PRO A 93 -4.65 20.33 2.56
C PRO A 93 -3.35 20.45 3.38
N GLY A 94 -2.23 20.05 2.79
CA GLY A 94 -0.91 20.06 3.44
C GLY A 94 -0.58 18.83 4.30
N ALA A 95 -1.50 17.89 4.51
CA ALA A 95 -1.17 16.59 5.10
C ALA A 95 -0.57 15.65 4.03
N THR A 96 0.34 14.77 4.45
CA THR A 96 0.90 13.73 3.57
C THR A 96 -0.21 12.85 3.03
N GLU A 97 -0.22 12.65 1.73
CA GLU A 97 -1.25 11.87 1.07
C GLU A 97 -1.16 10.38 1.42
N ALA A 98 -2.33 9.76 1.60
CA ALA A 98 -2.41 8.32 1.76
C ALA A 98 -2.35 7.60 0.40
N THR A 99 -1.87 6.37 0.43
CA THR A 99 -1.89 5.40 -0.67
C THR A 99 -2.15 3.99 -0.13
N VAL A 100 -2.23 2.97 -0.99
CA VAL A 100 -2.52 1.59 -0.58
C VAL A 100 -1.53 1.05 0.46
N LEU A 101 -1.99 0.15 1.33
CA LEU A 101 -1.11 -0.56 2.28
C LEU A 101 -0.19 -1.56 1.56
N GLY A 102 -0.70 -2.19 0.49
CA GLY A 102 -0.05 -3.33 -0.15
C GLY A 102 -0.12 -4.61 0.71
N PRO A 103 0.24 -5.76 0.13
CA PRO A 103 0.05 -7.06 0.77
C PRO A 103 1.22 -7.48 1.67
N PHE A 104 2.20 -6.62 1.93
CA PHE A 104 3.45 -7.01 2.62
C PHE A 104 3.68 -6.30 3.96
N PHE A 105 2.62 -5.74 4.55
CA PHE A 105 2.69 -5.23 5.90
C PHE A 105 2.63 -6.38 6.92
N ALA A 106 3.51 -6.36 7.91
CA ALA A 106 3.56 -7.31 9.02
C ALA A 106 3.67 -6.54 10.35
N HIS A 107 2.93 -7.00 11.34
CA HIS A 107 3.03 -6.47 12.71
C HIS A 107 4.29 -7.01 13.42
N GLY A 108 4.68 -6.36 14.51
CA GLY A 108 5.78 -6.85 15.37
C GLY A 108 7.18 -6.48 14.92
N ALA A 109 7.30 -5.59 13.92
CA ALA A 109 8.59 -5.02 13.52
C ALA A 109 9.37 -4.48 14.73
N PRO A 110 10.69 -4.71 14.82
CA PRO A 110 11.49 -4.24 15.94
C PRO A 110 11.51 -2.71 16.03
N GLU A 111 11.46 -2.19 17.25
CA GLU A 111 11.64 -0.76 17.51
C GLU A 111 13.13 -0.41 17.54
N PHE A 112 13.49 0.69 16.88
CA PHE A 112 14.85 1.22 16.84
C PHE A 112 14.90 2.64 17.39
N GLU A 113 16.04 2.98 17.97
CA GLU A 113 16.38 4.35 18.36
C GLU A 113 16.64 5.24 17.12
N TYR A 114 16.78 6.55 17.36
CA TYR A 114 17.14 7.52 16.33
C TYR A 114 18.45 7.12 15.62
N GLY A 115 18.42 6.98 14.30
CA GLY A 115 19.56 6.52 13.50
C GLY A 115 19.77 5.01 13.50
N GLY A 116 18.75 4.25 13.93
CA GLY A 116 18.73 2.79 13.87
C GLY A 116 19.04 2.22 12.49
N ASP A 117 19.49 0.98 12.44
CA ASP A 117 20.04 0.37 11.24
C ASP A 117 19.19 -0.84 10.81
N PHE A 118 18.35 -0.64 9.79
CA PHE A 118 17.47 -1.70 9.27
C PHE A 118 18.21 -2.68 8.35
N THR A 119 19.46 -2.39 7.99
CA THR A 119 20.29 -3.23 7.11
C THR A 119 21.00 -4.36 7.85
N LYS A 120 20.98 -4.37 9.20
CA LYS A 120 21.73 -5.36 10.01
C LYS A 120 21.36 -6.81 9.75
N LYS A 121 20.08 -7.07 9.48
CA LYS A 121 19.57 -8.41 9.12
C LYS A 121 19.43 -8.59 7.60
N ALA A 122 19.92 -7.64 6.81
CA ALA A 122 19.71 -7.70 5.37
C ALA A 122 20.55 -8.81 4.72
N THR A 123 19.88 -9.73 4.05
CA THR A 123 20.45 -10.81 3.26
C THR A 123 21.04 -10.32 1.95
N MET A 124 20.64 -9.12 1.51
CA MET A 124 21.16 -8.47 0.31
C MET A 124 21.68 -7.06 0.58
N THR A 125 22.86 -6.75 0.03
CA THR A 125 23.42 -5.40 0.06
C THR A 125 22.80 -4.56 -1.06
N GLY A 126 22.23 -3.40 -0.70
CA GLY A 126 21.78 -2.38 -1.65
C GLY A 126 22.64 -1.12 -1.60
N GLU A 127 22.12 -0.02 -2.17
CA GLU A 127 22.78 1.29 -2.10
C GLU A 127 22.56 1.92 -0.71
N PRO A 128 23.59 2.08 0.13
CA PRO A 128 23.43 2.57 1.51
C PRO A 128 22.74 3.92 1.56
N THR A 129 21.67 4.01 2.33
CA THR A 129 20.81 5.20 2.39
C THR A 129 20.55 5.64 3.83
N TRP A 130 20.76 6.92 4.10
CA TRP A 130 20.30 7.59 5.31
C TRP A 130 18.95 8.25 5.04
N VAL A 131 17.91 7.80 5.75
CA VAL A 131 16.58 8.39 5.67
C VAL A 131 16.36 9.22 6.92
N THR A 132 15.94 10.48 6.76
CA THR A 132 15.72 11.40 7.88
C THR A 132 14.65 12.42 7.57
N GLY A 133 14.04 12.98 8.61
CA GLY A 133 13.14 14.12 8.46
C GLY A 133 12.36 14.39 9.73
N ARG A 134 11.18 15.00 9.58
CA ARG A 134 10.29 15.35 10.69
C ARG A 134 8.87 14.86 10.47
N VAL A 135 8.19 14.51 11.56
CA VAL A 135 6.73 14.41 11.60
C VAL A 135 6.19 15.71 12.16
N LEU A 136 5.36 16.38 11.36
CA LEU A 136 4.79 17.68 11.65
C LEU A 136 3.26 17.61 11.62
N SER A 137 2.58 18.53 12.29
CA SER A 137 1.17 18.81 11.98
C SER A 137 1.05 19.55 10.65
N VAL A 138 -0.15 19.61 10.10
CA VAL A 138 -0.45 20.46 8.93
C VAL A 138 -0.05 21.94 9.15
N ASP A 139 -0.13 22.42 10.38
CA ASP A 139 0.29 23.77 10.79
C ASP A 139 1.82 23.92 10.96
N GLY A 140 2.59 22.87 10.70
CA GLY A 140 4.06 22.88 10.78
C GLY A 140 4.65 22.70 12.17
N LYS A 141 3.84 22.35 13.19
CA LYS A 141 4.34 22.08 14.54
C LYS A 141 4.95 20.67 14.61
N PRO A 142 6.12 20.49 15.26
CA PRO A 142 6.68 19.15 15.44
C PRO A 142 5.78 18.27 16.31
N ILE A 143 5.66 16.99 15.94
CA ILE A 143 4.89 15.99 16.67
C ILE A 143 5.89 15.05 17.37
N PRO A 144 6.15 15.20 18.67
CA PRO A 144 7.03 14.30 19.41
C PRO A 144 6.36 12.94 19.65
N GLY A 145 7.16 11.87 19.71
CA GLY A 145 6.68 10.51 19.95
C GLY A 145 5.78 9.91 18.84
N ALA A 146 5.67 10.54 17.68
CA ALA A 146 5.04 9.94 16.51
C ALA A 146 5.77 8.64 16.14
N THR A 147 5.02 7.64 15.75
CA THR A 147 5.53 6.31 15.37
C THR A 147 5.54 6.19 13.86
N LEU A 148 6.65 5.68 13.32
CA LEU A 148 6.80 5.35 11.91
C LEU A 148 7.10 3.86 11.79
N ASP A 149 6.16 3.09 11.26
CA ASP A 149 6.39 1.71 10.81
C ASP A 149 6.82 1.75 9.34
N ILE A 150 8.02 1.26 9.05
CA ILE A 150 8.65 1.33 7.73
C ILE A 150 8.96 -0.07 7.23
N TRP A 151 8.73 -0.32 5.94
CA TRP A 151 9.16 -1.53 5.25
C TRP A 151 9.40 -1.26 3.77
N GLN A 152 10.24 -2.07 3.13
CA GLN A 152 10.53 -1.98 1.70
C GLN A 152 11.04 -3.32 1.17
N ALA A 153 11.02 -3.47 -0.16
CA ALA A 153 11.69 -4.57 -0.83
C ALA A 153 13.22 -4.45 -0.73
N LYS A 154 13.88 -5.59 -0.84
CA LYS A 154 15.32 -5.71 -1.08
C LYS A 154 15.70 -5.23 -2.49
N ALA A 155 17.00 -5.23 -2.78
CA ALA A 155 17.53 -4.80 -4.08
C ALA A 155 17.11 -5.70 -5.26
N ASP A 156 16.68 -6.94 -5.00
CA ASP A 156 16.09 -7.88 -5.96
C ASP A 156 14.56 -7.75 -6.09
N GLY A 157 13.93 -6.86 -5.31
CA GLY A 157 12.49 -6.64 -5.33
C GLY A 157 11.68 -7.58 -4.43
N ILE A 158 12.32 -8.37 -3.57
CA ILE A 158 11.65 -9.31 -2.66
C ILE A 158 11.52 -8.70 -1.26
N TYR A 159 10.33 -8.81 -0.65
CA TYR A 159 10.11 -8.47 0.75
C TYR A 159 10.50 -9.62 1.68
N ASP A 160 10.87 -9.29 2.92
CA ASP A 160 11.16 -10.24 3.99
C ASP A 160 10.10 -11.35 4.10
N ILE A 161 8.81 -10.99 4.06
CA ILE A 161 7.70 -11.92 4.25
C ILE A 161 7.56 -12.99 3.15
N GLN A 162 8.16 -12.74 1.99
CA GLN A 162 8.20 -13.67 0.87
C GLN A 162 9.36 -14.66 0.98
N ASP A 163 10.33 -14.37 1.85
CA ASP A 163 11.53 -15.17 2.08
C ASP A 163 11.39 -15.91 3.42
N PRO A 164 11.31 -17.26 3.43
CA PRO A 164 11.07 -18.02 4.66
C PRO A 164 12.19 -17.91 5.69
N ASP A 165 13.40 -17.52 5.26
CA ASP A 165 14.57 -17.40 6.12
C ASP A 165 14.82 -15.96 6.59
N ALA A 166 14.06 -14.98 6.07
CA ALA A 166 14.15 -13.59 6.48
C ALA A 166 13.17 -13.26 7.61
N GLU A 167 13.61 -12.43 8.55
CA GLU A 167 12.78 -11.97 9.66
C GLU A 167 12.96 -10.46 9.85
N PHE A 168 11.96 -9.68 9.45
CA PHE A 168 11.95 -8.22 9.58
C PHE A 168 13.15 -7.54 8.90
N GLU A 169 13.59 -8.10 7.76
CA GLU A 169 14.63 -7.50 6.93
C GLU A 169 14.11 -6.21 6.27
N LEU A 170 14.89 -5.13 6.34
CA LEU A 170 14.52 -3.79 5.85
C LEU A 170 13.15 -3.30 6.37
N ARG A 171 12.76 -3.79 7.54
CA ARG A 171 11.56 -3.41 8.27
C ARG A 171 11.94 -2.93 9.66
N GLY A 172 11.29 -1.86 10.11
CA GLY A 172 11.52 -1.36 11.46
C GLY A 172 10.53 -0.30 11.87
N ARG A 173 10.45 -0.07 13.19
CA ARG A 173 9.70 1.01 13.78
C ARG A 173 10.65 2.03 14.39
N VAL A 174 10.45 3.31 14.11
CA VAL A 174 11.15 4.41 14.80
C VAL A 174 10.15 5.39 15.41
N ARG A 175 10.60 6.10 16.44
CA ARG A 175 9.82 7.16 17.09
C ARG A 175 10.51 8.50 16.92
N THR A 176 9.72 9.55 16.72
CA THR A 176 10.26 10.90 16.62
C THR A 176 10.69 11.43 17.98
N ASN A 177 11.78 12.20 17.99
CA ASN A 177 12.28 12.90 19.18
C ASN A 177 11.41 14.13 19.55
N ALA A 178 11.86 14.93 20.52
CA ALA A 178 11.14 16.13 21.01
C ALA A 178 10.88 17.19 19.91
N GLU A 179 11.75 17.28 18.91
CA GLU A 179 11.61 18.18 17.76
C GLU A 179 10.88 17.52 16.57
N GLY A 180 10.24 16.37 16.80
CA GLY A 180 9.54 15.63 15.76
C GLY A 180 10.46 14.93 14.77
N ARG A 181 11.77 14.85 15.02
CA ARG A 181 12.76 14.27 14.08
C ARG A 181 12.84 12.76 14.19
N TYR A 182 12.98 12.10 13.04
CA TYR A 182 13.31 10.68 12.95
C TYR A 182 14.51 10.49 12.00
N ALA A 183 15.23 9.38 12.16
CA ALA A 183 16.22 8.94 11.18
C ALA A 183 16.49 7.43 11.30
N PHE A 184 16.93 6.81 10.22
CA PHE A 184 17.39 5.42 10.17
C PHE A 184 18.26 5.16 8.92
N LYS A 185 19.02 4.06 8.97
CA LYS A 185 19.79 3.51 7.85
C LYS A 185 18.97 2.43 7.16
N SER A 186 18.96 2.47 5.84
CA SER A 186 18.35 1.46 4.96
C SER A 186 19.16 1.35 3.67
N TYR A 187 18.62 0.66 2.68
CA TYR A 187 19.06 0.72 1.30
C TYR A 187 18.05 1.49 0.44
N LYS A 188 18.51 2.08 -0.67
CA LYS A 188 17.61 2.66 -1.67
C LYS A 188 16.70 1.54 -2.23
N PRO A 189 15.37 1.70 -2.20
CA PRO A 189 14.47 0.73 -2.81
C PRO A 189 14.73 0.61 -4.32
N LYS A 190 14.37 -0.55 -4.88
CA LYS A 190 14.32 -0.78 -6.33
C LYS A 190 12.88 -1.06 -6.76
N PHE A 191 12.58 -0.78 -8.01
CA PHE A 191 11.33 -1.22 -8.62
C PHE A 191 11.26 -2.75 -8.59
N TYR A 192 10.05 -3.29 -8.52
CA TYR A 192 9.84 -4.73 -8.45
C TYR A 192 8.51 -5.09 -9.09
N SER A 193 8.34 -6.36 -9.46
CA SER A 193 7.08 -6.84 -10.00
C SER A 193 6.11 -7.20 -8.89
N VAL A 194 4.82 -6.85 -9.03
CA VAL A 194 3.77 -7.59 -8.33
C VAL A 194 3.87 -9.08 -8.71
N PRO A 195 3.44 -10.00 -7.84
CA PRO A 195 3.45 -11.41 -8.18
C PRO A 195 2.63 -11.71 -9.45
N ASP A 196 3.22 -12.41 -10.42
CA ASP A 196 2.60 -12.67 -11.74
C ASP A 196 2.48 -14.15 -12.10
N ASP A 197 2.73 -15.02 -11.13
CA ASP A 197 2.64 -16.48 -11.19
C ASP A 197 1.21 -17.02 -10.91
N GLY A 198 0.23 -16.11 -10.86
CA GLY A 198 -1.17 -16.38 -10.55
C GLY A 198 -2.12 -15.80 -11.60
N PRO A 199 -3.44 -15.98 -11.41
CA PRO A 199 -4.46 -15.49 -12.33
C PRO A 199 -4.38 -13.97 -12.52
N VAL A 200 -3.98 -13.18 -11.52
CA VAL A 200 -3.80 -11.73 -11.73
C VAL A 200 -2.65 -11.45 -12.71
N GLY A 201 -1.60 -12.26 -12.70
CA GLY A 201 -0.56 -12.21 -13.72
C GLY A 201 -1.08 -12.54 -15.12
N ASP A 202 -1.99 -13.50 -15.25
CA ASP A 202 -2.65 -13.80 -16.53
C ASP A 202 -3.48 -12.61 -17.03
N LEU A 203 -4.21 -11.95 -16.13
CA LEU A 203 -4.97 -10.74 -16.44
C LEU A 203 -4.08 -9.60 -16.93
N LEU A 204 -2.96 -9.33 -16.25
CA LEU A 204 -1.99 -8.31 -16.66
C LEU A 204 -1.40 -8.63 -18.05
N ARG A 205 -1.02 -9.89 -18.30
CA ARG A 205 -0.54 -10.31 -19.62
C ARG A 205 -1.60 -10.13 -20.71
N ALA A 206 -2.86 -10.44 -20.41
CA ALA A 206 -3.96 -10.32 -21.37
C ALA A 206 -4.32 -8.87 -21.72
N THR A 207 -4.12 -7.94 -20.78
CA THR A 207 -4.38 -6.49 -20.97
C THR A 207 -3.21 -5.76 -21.61
N GLY A 208 -2.05 -6.40 -21.73
CA GLY A 208 -0.82 -5.76 -22.24
C GLY A 208 -0.14 -4.86 -21.22
N ASP A 209 -0.63 -4.84 -19.98
CA ASP A 209 -0.05 -4.09 -18.88
C ASP A 209 1.20 -4.77 -18.33
N HIS A 210 2.08 -3.98 -17.71
CA HIS A 210 3.25 -4.50 -17.04
C HIS A 210 2.98 -4.73 -15.55
N LYS A 211 3.70 -5.69 -14.96
CA LYS A 211 3.62 -6.03 -13.54
C LYS A 211 4.44 -5.13 -12.61
N MET A 212 5.15 -4.14 -13.14
CA MET A 212 6.15 -3.40 -12.38
C MET A 212 5.54 -2.31 -11.51
N ARG A 213 6.04 -2.21 -10.28
CA ARG A 213 5.82 -1.09 -9.37
C ARG A 213 7.12 -0.28 -9.27
N PRO A 214 7.05 1.06 -9.29
CA PRO A 214 8.23 1.90 -9.12
C PRO A 214 8.88 1.68 -7.76
N ALA A 215 10.17 1.95 -7.64
CA ALA A 215 10.88 1.88 -6.37
C ALA A 215 10.20 2.74 -5.30
N HIS A 216 9.89 2.16 -4.14
CA HIS A 216 9.29 2.88 -3.03
C HIS A 216 9.62 2.28 -1.66
N MET A 217 9.51 3.13 -0.65
CA MET A 217 9.51 2.76 0.77
C MET A 217 8.10 2.95 1.31
N HIS A 218 7.56 1.96 2.01
CA HIS A 218 6.29 2.09 2.70
C HIS A 218 6.46 2.77 4.06
N ALA A 219 5.42 3.50 4.48
CA ALA A 219 5.34 4.07 5.81
C ALA A 219 3.91 4.06 6.35
N ILE A 220 3.76 3.67 7.62
CA ILE A 220 2.59 4.02 8.43
C ILE A 220 3.07 5.01 9.48
N VAL A 221 2.49 6.21 9.47
CA VAL A 221 2.83 7.25 10.43
C VAL A 221 1.61 7.56 11.30
N SER A 222 1.79 7.45 12.61
CA SER A 222 0.72 7.63 13.59
C SER A 222 1.18 8.41 14.81
N ALA A 223 0.26 9.17 15.40
CA ALA A 223 0.47 9.88 16.66
C ALA A 223 -0.87 10.11 17.37
N PRO A 224 -0.92 10.11 18.71
CA PRO A 224 -2.14 10.42 19.46
C PRO A 224 -2.73 11.78 19.06
N GLY A 225 -4.04 11.82 18.79
CA GLY A 225 -4.74 13.04 18.37
C GLY A 225 -4.65 13.36 16.87
N TYR A 226 -3.89 12.58 16.10
CA TYR A 226 -3.72 12.74 14.66
C TYR A 226 -4.32 11.58 13.88
N GLN A 227 -4.71 11.84 12.64
CA GLN A 227 -5.11 10.81 11.69
C GLN A 227 -3.86 10.02 11.25
N GLN A 228 -3.90 8.70 11.41
CA GLN A 228 -2.88 7.82 10.85
C GLN A 228 -2.85 7.93 9.32
N VAL A 229 -1.65 8.00 8.75
CA VAL A 229 -1.44 7.92 7.30
C VAL A 229 -0.72 6.62 6.96
N ILE A 230 -1.27 5.91 5.98
CA ILE A 230 -0.60 4.80 5.28
C ILE A 230 -0.16 5.38 3.95
N THR A 231 1.13 5.39 3.68
CA THR A 231 1.70 6.08 2.52
C THR A 231 2.94 5.37 1.98
N HIS A 232 3.42 5.81 0.82
CA HIS A 232 4.69 5.42 0.24
C HIS A 232 5.54 6.67 -0.01
N VAL A 233 6.86 6.47 -0.08
CA VAL A 233 7.80 7.45 -0.65
C VAL A 233 8.46 6.80 -1.85
N PHE A 234 8.09 7.26 -3.06
CA PHE A 234 8.61 6.78 -4.33
C PHE A 234 9.97 7.41 -4.64
N VAL A 235 10.76 6.77 -5.48
CA VAL A 235 12.08 7.27 -5.89
C VAL A 235 11.94 8.13 -7.14
N GLU A 236 12.39 9.39 -7.08
CA GLU A 236 12.49 10.26 -8.25
C GLU A 236 13.33 9.62 -9.37
N GLY A 237 12.82 9.68 -10.61
CA GLY A 237 13.49 9.16 -11.79
C GLY A 237 13.36 7.65 -12.00
N ASP A 238 12.54 6.96 -11.21
CA ASP A 238 12.21 5.55 -11.47
C ASP A 238 11.40 5.41 -12.78
N PRO A 239 11.74 4.43 -13.64
CA PRO A 239 11.09 4.27 -14.95
C PRO A 239 9.60 3.93 -14.91
N TYR A 240 9.06 3.53 -13.75
CA TYR A 240 7.66 3.11 -13.60
C TYR A 240 6.79 4.11 -12.83
N LEU A 241 7.26 5.35 -12.58
CA LEU A 241 6.46 6.35 -11.86
C LEU A 241 5.12 6.64 -12.55
N ASP A 242 5.12 6.73 -13.88
CA ASP A 242 3.92 7.07 -14.67
C ASP A 242 3.04 5.86 -15.02
N ALA A 243 3.44 4.66 -14.58
CA ALA A 243 2.79 3.42 -14.98
C ALA A 243 2.72 2.37 -13.86
N ASP A 244 2.70 2.79 -12.59
CA ASP A 244 2.60 1.85 -11.46
C ASP A 244 1.42 0.88 -11.61
N ALA A 245 1.70 -0.42 -11.60
CA ALA A 245 0.72 -1.49 -11.80
C ALA A 245 -0.46 -1.49 -10.82
N VAL A 246 -0.38 -0.70 -9.74
CA VAL A 246 -1.43 -0.57 -8.71
C VAL A 246 -1.87 0.88 -8.47
N PHE A 247 -1.47 1.81 -9.34
CA PHE A 247 -1.92 3.21 -9.34
C PHE A 247 -1.63 3.97 -8.03
N ALA A 248 -0.56 3.62 -7.30
CA ALA A 248 -0.29 4.18 -5.97
C ALA A 248 0.51 5.50 -5.99
N VAL A 249 1.10 5.86 -7.14
CA VAL A 249 1.97 7.02 -7.29
C VAL A 249 1.16 8.32 -7.23
N LYS A 250 1.75 9.29 -6.52
CA LYS A 250 1.29 10.68 -6.46
C LYS A 250 2.51 11.58 -6.45
N ASP A 251 2.45 12.71 -7.15
CA ASP A 251 3.59 13.63 -7.27
C ASP A 251 4.14 14.08 -5.90
N SER A 252 3.24 14.30 -4.94
CA SER A 252 3.58 14.72 -3.57
C SER A 252 4.32 13.65 -2.76
N LEU A 253 4.38 12.40 -3.27
CA LEU A 253 4.99 11.24 -2.64
C LEU A 253 6.30 10.82 -3.32
N VAL A 254 6.82 11.61 -4.28
CA VAL A 254 8.08 11.34 -4.98
C VAL A 254 9.25 11.99 -4.25
N GLY A 255 10.09 11.17 -3.63
CA GLY A 255 11.26 11.57 -2.86
C GLY A 255 12.55 11.61 -3.67
N LYS A 256 13.39 12.61 -3.36
CA LYS A 256 14.69 12.81 -4.02
C LYS A 256 15.82 12.20 -3.20
N TYR A 257 16.52 11.25 -3.80
CA TYR A 257 17.69 10.61 -3.21
C TYR A 257 18.93 11.28 -3.77
N HIS A 258 19.72 11.93 -2.92
CA HIS A 258 20.94 12.61 -3.35
C HIS A 258 22.18 11.94 -2.76
N LYS A 259 23.27 11.93 -3.54
CA LYS A 259 24.56 11.38 -3.12
C LYS A 259 25.24 12.33 -2.14
N VAL A 260 25.69 11.79 -1.02
CA VAL A 260 26.55 12.46 -0.05
C VAL A 260 27.95 11.85 -0.15
N ASP A 261 28.91 12.67 -0.58
CA ASP A 261 30.32 12.30 -0.76
C ASP A 261 31.20 13.06 0.25
N SER A 262 30.85 12.91 1.53
CA SER A 262 31.53 13.57 2.66
C SER A 262 31.99 12.52 3.67
N PRO A 263 33.30 12.22 3.74
CA PRO A 263 33.84 11.29 4.73
C PRO A 263 33.54 11.69 6.18
N GLU A 264 33.47 13.00 6.46
CA GLU A 264 33.13 13.52 7.79
C GLU A 264 31.70 13.18 8.17
N GLU A 265 30.74 13.44 7.27
CA GLU A 265 29.33 13.14 7.51
C GLU A 265 29.08 11.63 7.58
N ALA A 266 29.71 10.86 6.69
CA ALA A 266 29.66 9.41 6.70
C ALA A 266 30.15 8.84 8.06
N LYS A 267 31.30 9.33 8.56
CA LYS A 267 31.83 8.95 9.88
C LYS A 267 30.87 9.31 11.01
N LYS A 268 30.28 10.52 10.98
CA LYS A 268 29.33 10.99 12.00
C LYS A 268 28.07 10.12 12.07
N LEU A 269 27.55 9.70 10.92
CA LEU A 269 26.34 8.87 10.83
C LEU A 269 26.63 7.37 10.91
N GLY A 270 27.91 6.97 10.87
CA GLY A 270 28.31 5.57 10.74
C GLY A 270 27.80 4.96 9.43
N MET A 271 27.86 5.73 8.34
CA MET A 271 27.53 5.33 6.98
C MET A 271 28.82 5.09 6.18
N PRO A 272 28.80 4.29 5.10
CA PRO A 272 29.89 4.26 4.13
C PRO A 272 29.98 5.59 3.37
N CYS A 273 31.12 5.86 2.74
CA CYS A 273 31.30 7.01 1.86
C CYS A 273 31.62 6.52 0.44
N PRO A 274 30.83 6.90 -0.59
CA PRO A 274 29.61 7.72 -0.52
C PRO A 274 28.39 6.95 -0.01
N PHE A 275 27.35 7.67 0.39
CA PHE A 275 26.01 7.12 0.66
C PHE A 275 24.92 7.99 0.01
N LEU A 276 23.68 7.51 0.00
CA LEU A 276 22.51 8.27 -0.45
C LEU A 276 21.75 8.86 0.73
N ARG A 277 21.10 9.99 0.54
CA ARG A 277 20.28 10.62 1.55
C ARG A 277 18.89 10.94 1.02
N LEU A 278 17.88 10.62 1.81
CA LEU A 278 16.49 11.03 1.64
C LEU A 278 16.09 11.91 2.83
N ASP A 279 15.83 13.18 2.56
CA ASP A 279 15.18 14.09 3.51
C ASP A 279 13.68 14.11 3.22
N TRP A 280 12.86 13.64 4.16
CA TRP A 280 11.42 13.49 3.96
C TRP A 280 10.62 13.89 5.20
N ASP A 281 9.72 14.86 5.06
CA ASP A 281 8.84 15.25 6.15
C ASP A 281 7.44 14.63 5.98
N PHE A 282 6.91 14.03 7.04
CA PHE A 282 5.53 13.60 7.11
C PHE A 282 4.66 14.66 7.78
N ARG A 283 3.47 14.91 7.27
CA ARG A 283 2.51 15.87 7.82
C ARG A 283 1.20 15.18 8.17
N LEU A 284 0.80 15.23 9.43
CA LEU A 284 -0.43 14.62 9.90
C LEU A 284 -1.53 15.66 10.13
N ALA A 285 -2.75 15.32 9.69
CA ALA A 285 -3.96 16.05 10.03
C ALA A 285 -4.46 15.64 11.43
N PRO A 286 -5.18 16.51 12.16
CA PRO A 286 -5.90 16.11 13.36
C PRO A 286 -6.88 14.96 13.07
N ALA A 287 -7.17 14.11 14.05
CA ALA A 287 -8.01 12.93 13.86
C ALA A 287 -9.48 13.21 13.46
N GLY A 288 -9.94 14.46 13.54
CA GLY A 288 -11.33 14.85 13.26
C GLY A 288 -11.67 14.84 11.76
N GLY A 289 -12.70 14.07 11.37
CA GLY A 289 -13.31 14.12 10.03
C GLY A 289 -12.93 12.97 9.09
N SER A 290 -12.00 12.10 9.47
CA SER A 290 -11.61 10.94 8.66
C SER A 290 -12.49 9.72 8.92
N LYS A 291 -12.78 8.96 7.84
CA LYS A 291 -13.38 7.61 7.92
C LYS A 291 -12.33 6.50 7.88
N ALA A 292 -11.05 6.87 7.81
CA ALA A 292 -9.95 5.93 7.85
C ALA A 292 -9.96 5.12 9.16
N ARG A 293 -9.58 3.84 9.07
CA ARG A 293 -9.41 3.01 10.27
C ARG A 293 -8.30 3.60 11.15
N ALA A 294 -8.54 3.62 12.46
CA ALA A 294 -7.55 4.10 13.43
C ALA A 294 -6.39 3.12 13.62
N THR A 295 -6.60 1.85 13.32
CA THR A 295 -5.61 0.76 13.44
C THR A 295 -5.76 -0.19 12.27
N ILE A 296 -4.64 -0.74 11.81
CA ILE A 296 -4.62 -1.86 10.87
C ILE A 296 -4.98 -3.11 11.66
N ALA A 297 -5.99 -3.86 11.22
CA ALA A 297 -6.39 -5.07 11.91
C ALA A 297 -5.37 -6.19 11.63
N ALA A 298 -5.23 -7.15 12.54
CA ALA A 298 -4.36 -8.30 12.33
C ALA A 298 -4.70 -9.08 11.05
N SER A 299 -5.97 -9.06 10.60
CA SER A 299 -6.43 -9.66 9.35
C SER A 299 -5.99 -8.92 8.08
N ASP A 300 -5.57 -7.66 8.21
CA ASP A 300 -5.14 -6.80 7.11
C ASP A 300 -3.61 -6.85 6.91
N ALA A 301 -2.90 -7.53 7.82
CA ALA A 301 -1.47 -7.79 7.75
C ALA A 301 -1.24 -9.26 7.39
N VAL A 302 -0.10 -9.54 6.78
CA VAL A 302 0.34 -10.93 6.64
C VAL A 302 0.76 -11.42 8.02
N ALA A 303 0.29 -12.63 8.36
CA ALA A 303 0.48 -13.27 9.65
C ALA A 303 1.91 -13.77 9.85
#